data_AF-M4CEB5-F1
#
_entry.id   AF-M4CEB5-F1
#
_cell.length_a   1.000
_cell.length_b   1.000
_cell.length_c   1.000
_cell.angle_alpha   90.00
_cell.angle_beta   90.00
_cell.angle_gamma   90.00
#
_symmetry.space_group_name_H-M   'P 1'
#
loop_
_entity.id
_entity.type
_entity.pdbx_description
1 polymer ?
#
loop_
_entity_poly.entity_id
_entity_poly.type
_entity_poly.pdbx_seq_one_letter_code
_entity_poly.pdbx_strand_id
1 'polypeptide(L)'
;MEAACRVTVVVLGTLAVLIHLVQAQDQQGFISLDCGLPAEELSSPYDEPSTGLRFSSDAAYIQSGQTGSIQPNRESQYLKPYRRLRYFPNGSRNCYNLNVEKGSKYLVRAFFVYENYDGLNIKPKFDLYLGPNLWSTIDFQEPEEDVRRVEMLHIPTSNSLQICLVKNGTTTPLISTLEIRPVKTTIYETVSGSLNLYLRTFFNKSDTYIRYPSDRYDRVWTSYSSYFRNEWIQIFTTLQVEVNNLENYYDPPNAALTSAATPTNSNLPLMINWTSSNVDNQYYFYTHFAEIQELQTNDTREFSIVWNGEVLRRQFIPPKFSAFSLYRSSPSTCEGGKCSLQLIRTNTSTLPPLINALEVYTVIHFSQSETNENDVVSVQNIKTSYRISKNSWQGDPCVPQQLMWEGLNCRITDKSTPPRITYL
;
A
#
# COMPACT_ATOMS: atom_id res chain seq x y z
N MET A 1 36.41 -72.47 17.14
CA MET A 1 35.61 -71.32 17.62
C MET A 1 36.48 -70.10 17.44
N GLU A 2 36.32 -69.38 16.33
CA GLU A 2 36.86 -68.02 16.19
C GLU A 2 36.04 -67.31 15.11
N ALA A 3 35.69 -66.08 15.43
CA ALA A 3 34.45 -65.44 15.04
C ALA A 3 34.58 -64.62 13.75
N ALA A 4 33.46 -64.54 13.02
CA ALA A 4 33.30 -63.84 11.77
C ALA A 4 33.51 -62.33 11.91
N CYS A 5 34.40 -61.77 11.07
CA CYS A 5 34.60 -60.34 10.93
C CYS A 5 33.49 -59.78 10.01
N ARG A 6 32.50 -59.08 10.59
CA ARG A 6 31.46 -58.35 9.85
C ARG A 6 32.01 -56.99 9.45
N VAL A 7 32.10 -56.74 8.14
CA VAL A 7 32.32 -55.40 7.58
C VAL A 7 31.00 -54.65 7.65
N THR A 8 30.95 -53.55 8.42
CA THR A 8 29.82 -52.63 8.46
C THR A 8 30.08 -51.50 7.46
N VAL A 9 29.31 -51.44 6.38
CA VAL A 9 29.30 -50.32 5.45
C VAL A 9 28.45 -49.20 6.07
N VAL A 10 29.10 -48.11 6.46
CA VAL A 10 28.41 -46.89 6.91
C VAL A 10 28.12 -46.04 5.67
N VAL A 11 26.86 -46.00 5.26
CA VAL A 11 26.38 -45.08 4.21
C VAL A 11 26.13 -43.72 4.87
N LEU A 12 27.04 -42.77 4.66
CA LEU A 12 26.84 -41.37 5.01
C LEU A 12 25.94 -40.72 3.96
N GLY A 13 24.65 -40.62 4.25
CA GLY A 13 23.70 -39.85 3.45
C GLY A 13 23.98 -38.35 3.63
N THR A 14 24.41 -37.68 2.57
CA THR A 14 24.46 -36.22 2.51
C THR A 14 23.04 -35.67 2.39
N LEU A 15 22.46 -35.26 3.51
CA LEU A 15 21.27 -34.42 3.51
C LEU A 15 21.67 -33.04 2.99
N ALA A 16 21.46 -32.78 1.70
CA ALA A 16 21.54 -31.43 1.15
C ALA A 16 20.33 -30.65 1.69
N VAL A 17 20.50 -30.01 2.85
CA VAL A 17 19.58 -28.98 3.32
C VAL A 17 19.74 -27.80 2.35
N LEU A 18 18.79 -27.66 1.42
CA LEU A 18 18.58 -26.41 0.68
C LEU A 18 18.16 -25.36 1.71
N ILE A 19 19.16 -24.74 2.34
CA ILE A 19 18.98 -23.49 3.05
C ILE A 19 18.64 -22.49 1.95
N HIS A 20 17.35 -22.20 1.77
CA HIS A 20 16.96 -20.96 1.13
C HIS A 20 17.59 -19.85 1.98
N LEU A 21 18.74 -19.37 1.53
CA LEU A 21 19.27 -18.09 1.94
C LEU A 21 18.20 -17.08 1.55
N VAL A 22 17.27 -16.81 2.46
CA VAL A 22 16.63 -15.51 2.52
C VAL A 22 17.82 -14.58 2.71
N GLN A 23 18.36 -14.04 1.62
CA GLN A 23 19.14 -12.83 1.71
C GLN A 23 18.24 -11.89 2.51
N ALA A 24 18.65 -11.55 3.74
CA ALA A 24 17.94 -10.60 4.55
C ALA A 24 17.83 -9.33 3.69
N GLN A 25 16.66 -9.09 3.11
CA GLN A 25 16.39 -7.84 2.44
C GLN A 25 16.48 -6.77 3.51
N ASP A 26 17.29 -5.76 3.25
CA ASP A 26 17.53 -4.71 4.23
C ASP A 26 16.25 -3.90 4.44
N GLN A 27 15.74 -3.88 5.67
CA GLN A 27 14.60 -3.07 6.10
C GLN A 27 15.02 -1.62 6.44
N GLN A 28 16.19 -1.19 5.97
CA GLN A 28 16.73 0.15 6.19
C GLN A 28 15.70 1.23 5.83
N GLY A 29 15.41 2.08 6.80
CA GLY A 29 14.45 3.18 6.66
C GLY A 29 12.97 2.77 6.72
N PHE A 30 12.64 1.49 6.95
CA PHE A 30 11.26 1.09 7.20
C PHE A 30 10.80 1.61 8.56
N ILE A 31 9.59 2.15 8.60
CA ILE A 31 8.88 2.47 9.84
C ILE A 31 7.64 1.60 9.87
N SER A 32 7.51 0.73 10.88
CA SER A 32 6.32 -0.10 11.08
C SER A 32 5.85 0.06 12.51
N LEU A 33 4.69 0.68 12.68
CA LEU A 33 4.08 0.93 13.98
C LEU A 33 2.92 -0.05 14.19
N ASP A 34 2.97 -0.77 15.30
CA ASP A 34 1.86 -1.55 15.86
C ASP A 34 1.07 -0.59 16.76
N CYS A 35 -0.03 -0.06 16.22
CA CYS A 35 -0.78 1.00 16.88
C CYS A 35 -1.57 0.44 18.06
N GLY A 36 -1.31 0.98 19.25
CA GLY A 36 -1.91 0.50 20.49
C GLY A 36 -1.05 -0.51 21.25
N LEU A 37 0.15 -0.82 20.75
CA LEU A 37 1.17 -1.53 21.52
C LEU A 37 1.75 -0.57 22.59
N PRO A 38 1.72 -0.90 23.89
CA PRO A 38 2.29 -0.05 24.94
C PRO A 38 3.78 0.19 24.78
N ALA A 39 4.28 1.31 25.31
CA ALA A 39 5.72 1.65 25.26
C ALA A 39 6.58 0.68 26.09
N GLU A 40 6.01 0.15 27.17
CA GLU A 40 6.68 -0.75 28.13
C GLU A 40 6.57 -2.23 27.73
N GLU A 41 5.96 -2.52 26.57
CA GLU A 41 5.85 -3.88 26.06
C GLU A 41 7.27 -4.44 25.81
N LEU A 42 7.69 -5.38 26.66
CA LEU A 42 9.03 -6.00 26.62
C LEU A 42 9.34 -6.68 25.29
N SER A 43 8.31 -7.06 24.54
CA SER A 43 8.45 -7.66 23.22
C SER A 43 8.63 -6.63 22.10
N SER A 44 8.55 -5.32 22.36
CA SER A 44 8.73 -4.28 21.35
C SER A 44 10.18 -3.78 21.29
N PRO A 45 10.78 -3.61 20.10
CA PRO A 45 10.29 -4.07 18.79
C PRO A 45 10.37 -5.60 18.61
N TYR A 46 9.46 -6.17 17.83
CA TYR A 46 9.45 -7.60 17.46
C TYR A 46 9.42 -7.78 15.95
N ASP A 47 9.82 -8.96 15.48
CA ASP A 47 9.67 -9.36 14.09
C ASP A 47 8.37 -10.17 13.93
N GLU A 48 7.51 -9.75 13.00
CA GLU A 48 6.25 -10.42 12.70
C GLU A 48 6.55 -11.75 11.98
N PRO A 49 6.13 -12.92 12.50
CA PRO A 49 6.61 -14.21 12.01
C PRO A 49 6.35 -14.53 10.53
N SER A 50 5.23 -14.07 9.96
CA SER A 50 4.85 -14.41 8.59
C SER A 50 5.57 -13.57 7.53
N THR A 51 5.82 -12.30 7.84
CA THR A 51 6.45 -11.34 6.93
C THR A 51 7.93 -11.13 7.25
N GLY A 52 8.35 -11.29 8.50
CA GLY A 52 9.67 -10.92 8.99
C GLY A 52 9.86 -9.40 9.18
N LEU A 53 8.78 -8.62 9.07
CA LEU A 53 8.82 -7.17 9.27
C LEU A 53 9.00 -6.84 10.75
N ARG A 54 9.88 -5.89 11.04
CA ARG A 54 10.10 -5.39 12.40
C ARG A 54 9.09 -4.32 12.77
N PHE A 55 8.21 -4.62 13.71
CA PHE A 55 7.21 -3.69 14.25
C PHE A 55 7.64 -3.14 15.61
N SER A 56 7.31 -1.87 15.85
CA SER A 56 7.58 -1.15 17.09
C SER A 56 6.31 -0.51 17.65
N SER A 57 6.32 -0.17 18.94
CA SER A 57 5.23 0.59 19.54
C SER A 57 5.06 1.95 18.89
N ASP A 58 3.80 2.36 18.73
CA ASP A 58 3.43 3.66 18.20
C ASP A 58 3.50 4.80 19.23
N ALA A 59 3.70 4.47 20.52
CA ALA A 59 3.55 5.39 21.64
C ALA A 59 4.45 6.64 21.58
N ALA A 60 5.63 6.54 20.97
CA ALA A 60 6.53 7.68 20.82
C ALA A 60 6.08 8.69 19.74
N TYR A 61 5.13 8.31 18.89
CA TYR A 61 4.73 9.07 17.70
C TYR A 61 3.35 9.73 17.85
N ILE A 62 2.63 9.47 18.95
CA ILE A 62 1.26 9.93 19.21
C ILE A 62 1.11 10.39 20.65
N GLN A 63 0.30 11.44 20.88
CA GLN A 63 0.16 12.07 22.21
C GLN A 63 -1.09 11.61 22.98
N SER A 64 -2.02 10.93 22.31
CA SER A 64 -3.36 10.61 22.84
C SER A 64 -3.86 9.27 22.33
N GLY A 65 -5.09 8.94 22.70
CA GLY A 65 -5.75 7.69 22.30
C GLY A 65 -5.63 6.60 23.34
N GLN A 66 -6.54 5.64 23.25
CA GLN A 66 -6.60 4.46 24.11
C GLN A 66 -6.29 3.22 23.28
N THR A 67 -5.90 2.14 23.95
CA THR A 67 -5.52 0.88 23.32
C THR A 67 -6.68 -0.10 23.37
N GLY A 68 -6.94 -0.81 22.28
CA GLY A 68 -7.94 -1.86 22.19
C GLY A 68 -7.36 -3.11 21.51
N SER A 69 -8.09 -4.22 21.63
CA SER A 69 -7.78 -5.47 20.94
C SER A 69 -9.03 -5.98 20.24
N ILE A 70 -8.85 -6.60 19.09
CA ILE A 70 -9.94 -7.29 18.39
C ILE A 70 -10.44 -8.48 19.23
N GLN A 71 -11.58 -9.04 18.85
CA GLN A 71 -12.15 -10.18 19.58
C GLN A 71 -11.21 -11.41 19.53
N PRO A 72 -11.00 -12.13 20.65
CA PRO A 72 -10.04 -13.25 20.71
C PRO A 72 -10.28 -14.37 19.68
N ASN A 73 -11.55 -14.64 19.33
CA ASN A 73 -11.94 -15.62 18.33
C ASN A 73 -11.57 -15.23 16.89
N ARG A 74 -11.16 -13.97 16.65
CA ARG A 74 -10.74 -13.45 15.36
C ARG A 74 -9.22 -13.37 15.20
N GLU A 75 -8.46 -13.38 16.29
CA GLU A 75 -7.00 -13.16 16.26
C GLU A 75 -6.23 -14.09 15.32
N SER A 76 -6.65 -15.35 15.18
CA SER A 76 -6.01 -16.33 14.30
C SER A 76 -6.10 -15.97 12.82
N GLN A 77 -7.01 -15.07 12.43
CA GLN A 77 -7.21 -14.61 11.06
C GLN A 77 -6.27 -13.46 10.69
N TYR A 78 -5.54 -12.91 11.66
CA TYR A 78 -4.78 -11.67 11.51
C TYR A 78 -3.31 -11.84 11.92
N LEU A 79 -2.42 -11.13 11.21
CA LEU A 79 -1.04 -10.93 11.65
C LEU A 79 -1.03 -10.21 13.00
N LYS A 80 0.02 -10.45 13.80
CA LYS A 80 0.16 -9.84 15.14
C LYS A 80 -0.13 -8.33 15.20
N PRO A 81 0.40 -7.47 14.32
CA PRO A 81 0.19 -6.02 14.39
C PRO A 81 -1.23 -5.56 14.02
N TYR A 82 -2.11 -6.47 13.57
CA TYR A 82 -3.52 -6.17 13.27
C TYR A 82 -4.47 -6.59 14.39
N ARG A 83 -3.96 -7.22 15.45
CA ARG A 83 -4.79 -7.72 16.58
C ARG A 83 -5.04 -6.65 17.64
N ARG A 84 -4.18 -5.65 17.70
CA ARG A 84 -4.35 -4.45 18.54
C ARG A 84 -4.63 -3.25 17.67
N LEU A 85 -5.18 -2.23 18.31
CA LEU A 85 -5.44 -0.93 17.69
C LEU A 85 -5.32 0.18 18.72
N ARG A 86 -5.05 1.38 18.25
CA ARG A 86 -5.27 2.62 19.00
C ARG A 86 -6.56 3.26 18.51
N TYR A 87 -7.40 3.69 19.44
CA TYR A 87 -8.66 4.39 19.15
C TYR A 87 -8.77 5.72 19.90
N PHE A 88 -9.56 6.63 19.35
CA PHE A 88 -9.58 8.04 19.76
C PHE A 88 -10.98 8.52 20.12
N PRO A 89 -11.49 8.16 21.32
CA PRO A 89 -12.83 8.57 21.75
C PRO A 89 -12.90 10.07 22.07
N ASN A 90 -11.76 10.70 22.35
CA ASN A 90 -11.65 12.12 22.69
C ASN A 90 -10.86 12.89 21.64
N GLY A 91 -11.15 14.19 21.54
CA GLY A 91 -10.53 15.10 20.57
C GLY A 91 -11.12 14.95 19.16
N SER A 92 -11.14 16.06 18.42
CA SER A 92 -11.63 16.09 17.04
C SER A 92 -10.55 15.66 16.03
N ARG A 93 -9.27 15.78 16.40
CA ARG A 93 -8.11 15.47 15.57
C ARG A 93 -7.01 14.85 16.44
N ASN A 94 -6.46 13.72 16.02
CA ASN A 94 -5.37 13.02 16.70
C ASN A 94 -4.29 12.65 15.69
N CYS A 95 -3.04 13.06 15.93
CA CYS A 95 -2.02 13.05 14.87
C CYS A 95 -0.75 12.31 15.26
N TYR A 96 -0.34 11.38 14.40
CA TYR A 96 1.00 10.82 14.40
C TYR A 96 1.98 11.82 13.80
N ASN A 97 3.16 11.94 14.39
CA ASN A 97 4.26 12.73 13.85
C ASN A 97 5.45 11.80 13.57
N LEU A 98 5.71 11.51 12.31
CA LEU A 98 6.78 10.60 11.88
C LEU A 98 7.97 11.38 11.35
N ASN A 99 9.18 10.94 11.69
CA ASN A 99 10.40 11.51 11.11
C ASN A 99 10.65 10.88 9.73
N VAL A 100 10.77 11.72 8.72
CA VAL A 100 11.03 11.33 7.33
C VAL A 100 12.10 12.23 6.72
N GLU A 101 12.64 11.85 5.58
CA GLU A 101 13.55 12.70 4.82
C GLU A 101 12.76 13.51 3.78
N LYS A 102 12.87 14.83 3.85
CA LYS A 102 12.31 15.74 2.85
C LYS A 102 12.82 15.40 1.45
N GLY A 103 11.92 15.32 0.48
CA GLY A 103 12.28 15.04 -0.93
C GLY A 103 12.48 13.56 -1.26
N SER A 104 12.56 12.68 -0.27
CA SER A 104 12.56 11.23 -0.47
C SER A 104 11.14 10.72 -0.75
N LYS A 105 11.00 9.68 -1.57
CA LYS A 105 9.71 9.08 -1.91
C LYS A 105 9.39 7.95 -0.94
N TYR A 106 8.17 7.96 -0.41
CA TYR A 106 7.70 6.95 0.52
C TYR A 106 6.38 6.36 0.06
N LEU A 107 6.24 5.04 0.19
CA LEU A 107 4.95 4.39 0.33
C LEU A 107 4.49 4.59 1.76
N VAL A 108 3.33 5.22 1.93
CA VAL A 108 2.67 5.48 3.21
C VAL A 108 1.40 4.66 3.24
N ARG A 109 1.26 3.78 4.22
CA ARG A 109 0.11 2.87 4.36
C ARG A 109 -0.43 2.90 5.78
N ALA A 110 -1.76 2.92 5.89
CA ALA A 110 -2.46 2.72 7.15
C ALA A 110 -3.47 1.57 7.03
N PHE A 111 -3.48 0.69 8.04
CA PHE A 111 -4.49 -0.35 8.19
C PHE A 111 -5.41 -0.04 9.37
N PHE A 112 -6.68 -0.41 9.18
CA PHE A 112 -7.74 -0.20 10.14
C PHE A 112 -8.51 -1.52 10.28
N VAL A 113 -8.43 -2.16 11.44
CA VAL A 113 -9.18 -3.38 11.74
C VAL A 113 -10.14 -3.08 12.88
N TYR A 114 -11.44 -3.05 12.59
CA TYR A 114 -12.46 -2.76 13.61
C TYR A 114 -12.80 -4.01 14.42
N GLU A 115 -13.22 -5.09 13.73
CA GLU A 115 -13.57 -6.40 14.32
C GLU A 115 -14.37 -6.33 15.63
N ASN A 116 -15.23 -5.31 15.74
CA ASN A 116 -16.04 -5.02 16.92
C ASN A 116 -15.23 -5.08 18.24
N TYR A 117 -14.06 -4.44 18.26
CA TYR A 117 -13.14 -4.40 19.41
C TYR A 117 -13.79 -3.81 20.68
N ASP A 118 -14.81 -2.97 20.53
CA ASP A 118 -15.51 -2.27 21.61
C ASP A 118 -16.82 -2.95 22.04
N GLY A 119 -17.25 -4.01 21.33
CA GLY A 119 -18.50 -4.71 21.60
C GLY A 119 -19.77 -3.92 21.27
N LEU A 120 -19.65 -2.70 20.71
CA LEU A 120 -20.78 -1.83 20.39
C LEU A 120 -21.38 -2.14 19.02
N ASN A 121 -20.61 -2.76 18.13
CA ASN A 121 -20.94 -3.04 16.74
C ASN A 121 -21.38 -1.78 15.97
N ILE A 122 -20.76 -0.65 16.29
CA ILE A 122 -20.98 0.63 15.61
C ILE A 122 -19.83 0.83 14.63
N LYS A 123 -20.08 0.54 13.35
CA LYS A 123 -19.09 0.68 12.28
C LYS A 123 -18.58 2.13 12.21
N PRO A 124 -17.27 2.37 12.33
CA PRO A 124 -16.75 3.73 12.38
C PRO A 124 -16.69 4.39 11.00
N LYS A 125 -16.84 5.72 10.98
CA LYS A 125 -16.56 6.58 9.83
C LYS A 125 -15.80 7.82 10.27
N PHE A 126 -14.65 8.05 9.67
CA PHE A 126 -13.77 9.15 10.04
C PHE A 126 -12.84 9.51 8.89
N ASP A 127 -12.16 10.63 8.99
CA ASP A 127 -11.26 11.09 7.94
C ASP A 127 -9.80 10.90 8.37
N LEU A 128 -8.96 10.61 7.39
CA LEU A 128 -7.51 10.54 7.50
C LEU A 128 -6.92 11.72 6.72
N TYR A 129 -6.02 12.45 7.37
CA TYR A 129 -5.38 13.64 6.82
C TYR A 129 -3.87 13.43 6.75
N LEU A 130 -3.26 13.97 5.69
CA LEU A 130 -1.82 14.18 5.58
C LEU A 130 -1.55 15.67 5.85
N GLY A 131 -0.90 15.96 6.98
CA GLY A 131 -0.81 17.32 7.52
C GLY A 131 -2.20 17.94 7.61
N PRO A 132 -2.46 19.10 6.99
CA PRO A 132 -3.75 19.77 7.01
C PRO A 132 -4.69 19.33 5.87
N ASN A 133 -4.26 18.43 4.99
CA ASN A 133 -5.02 18.04 3.81
C ASN A 133 -5.73 16.70 4.02
N LEU A 134 -6.98 16.60 3.56
CA LEU A 134 -7.70 15.33 3.52
C LEU A 134 -6.97 14.35 2.59
N TRP A 135 -6.67 13.17 3.10
CA TRP A 135 -6.12 12.06 2.31
C TRP A 135 -7.23 11.08 1.93
N SER A 136 -7.96 10.55 2.89
CA SER A 136 -9.04 9.58 2.64
C SER A 136 -10.10 9.63 3.73
N THR A 137 -11.35 9.33 3.38
CA THR A 137 -12.37 8.95 4.37
C THR A 137 -12.31 7.45 4.59
N ILE A 138 -12.21 7.03 5.84
CA ILE A 138 -12.26 5.63 6.26
C ILE A 138 -13.71 5.32 6.61
N ASP A 139 -14.33 4.44 5.84
CA ASP A 139 -15.76 4.16 5.93
C ASP A 139 -16.02 2.65 6.06
N PHE A 140 -16.45 2.23 7.25
CA PHE A 140 -16.83 0.85 7.55
C PHE A 140 -18.33 0.56 7.37
N GLN A 141 -19.12 1.49 6.81
CA GLN A 141 -20.55 1.29 6.62
C GLN A 141 -20.87 0.25 5.54
N GLU A 142 -19.94 -0.04 4.64
CA GLU A 142 -20.12 -1.11 3.66
C GLU A 142 -20.22 -2.47 4.37
N PRO A 143 -21.33 -3.22 4.15
CA PRO A 143 -21.52 -4.49 4.80
C PRO A 143 -20.43 -5.46 4.36
N GLU A 144 -19.97 -6.31 5.29
CA GLU A 144 -19.07 -7.47 5.08
C GLU A 144 -17.56 -7.24 5.26
N GLU A 145 -17.05 -6.01 5.35
CA GLU A 145 -15.60 -5.80 5.57
C GLU A 145 -15.29 -5.04 6.86
N ASP A 146 -14.58 -5.69 7.78
CA ASP A 146 -14.06 -5.12 9.04
C ASP A 146 -12.61 -4.65 8.95
N VAL A 147 -12.10 -4.56 7.72
CA VAL A 147 -10.74 -4.11 7.43
C VAL A 147 -10.80 -3.00 6.39
N ARG A 148 -10.07 -1.92 6.63
CA ARG A 148 -9.79 -0.89 5.61
C ARG A 148 -8.29 -0.69 5.49
N ARG A 149 -7.85 -0.41 4.28
CA ARG A 149 -6.45 -0.10 3.95
C ARG A 149 -6.42 1.07 3.01
N VAL A 150 -5.60 2.06 3.33
CA VAL A 150 -5.27 3.15 2.41
C VAL A 150 -3.76 3.19 2.22
N GLU A 151 -3.34 3.53 1.01
CA GLU A 151 -1.94 3.57 0.64
C GLU A 151 -1.70 4.69 -0.38
N MET A 152 -0.59 5.39 -0.24
CA MET A 152 -0.14 6.39 -1.21
C MET A 152 1.37 6.35 -1.39
N LEU A 153 1.84 6.80 -2.55
CA LEU A 153 3.23 7.20 -2.78
C LEU A 153 3.33 8.71 -2.70
N HIS A 154 4.12 9.21 -1.75
CA HIS A 154 4.23 10.63 -1.43
C HIS A 154 5.68 11.06 -1.29
N ILE A 155 5.97 12.31 -1.66
CA ILE A 155 7.25 12.97 -1.44
C ILE A 155 7.03 14.10 -0.43
N PRO A 156 7.48 13.95 0.84
CA PRO A 156 7.29 14.95 1.89
C PRO A 156 8.01 16.26 1.56
N THR A 157 7.40 17.38 1.94
CA THR A 157 7.93 18.73 1.77
C THR A 157 8.71 19.23 3.00
N SER A 158 8.68 18.49 4.10
CA SER A 158 9.42 18.71 5.34
C SER A 158 10.00 17.38 5.86
N ASN A 159 10.81 17.43 6.93
CA ASN A 159 11.37 16.23 7.58
C ASN A 159 10.39 15.57 8.59
N SER A 160 9.13 16.01 8.58
CA SER A 160 8.07 15.52 9.43
C SER A 160 6.88 15.13 8.56
N LEU A 161 6.36 13.92 8.75
CA LEU A 161 5.15 13.44 8.10
C LEU A 161 4.05 13.30 9.15
N GLN A 162 3.07 14.19 9.08
CA GLN A 162 1.96 14.18 10.02
C GLN A 162 0.76 13.42 9.44
N ILE A 163 0.31 12.37 10.14
CA ILE A 163 -0.87 11.58 9.74
C ILE A 163 -1.94 11.73 10.83
N CYS A 164 -3.05 12.37 10.49
CA CYS A 164 -4.07 12.77 11.44
C CYS A 164 -5.37 12.01 11.22
N LEU A 165 -5.91 11.42 12.29
CA LEU A 165 -7.26 10.88 12.34
C LEU A 165 -8.22 11.95 12.85
N VAL A 166 -9.22 12.28 12.04
CA VAL A 166 -10.17 13.36 12.29
C VAL A 166 -11.58 12.79 12.39
N LYS A 167 -12.29 13.14 13.45
CA LYS A 167 -13.70 12.74 13.62
C LYS A 167 -14.56 13.39 12.54
N ASN A 168 -15.33 12.56 11.84
CA ASN A 168 -16.32 12.97 10.85
C ASN A 168 -17.71 12.44 11.26
N GLY A 169 -18.19 12.91 12.41
CA GLY A 169 -19.44 12.44 13.02
C GLY A 169 -19.25 11.98 14.47
N THR A 170 -20.11 11.06 14.89
CA THR A 170 -20.16 10.57 16.28
C THR A 170 -19.30 9.33 16.55
N THR A 171 -18.84 8.66 15.49
CA THR A 171 -18.06 7.43 15.61
C THR A 171 -16.61 7.68 16.00
N THR A 172 -15.97 6.65 16.53
CA THR A 172 -14.61 6.73 17.07
C THR A 172 -13.57 6.35 16.02
N PRO A 173 -12.61 7.24 15.70
CA PRO A 173 -11.48 6.89 14.85
C PRO A 173 -10.59 5.83 15.51
N LEU A 174 -10.04 4.94 14.69
CA LEU A 174 -9.10 3.91 15.12
C LEU A 174 -7.98 3.74 14.09
N ILE A 175 -6.89 3.08 14.46
CA ILE A 175 -5.81 2.65 13.56
C ILE A 175 -5.10 1.44 14.15
N SER A 176 -4.78 0.47 13.30
CA SER A 176 -4.10 -0.78 13.69
C SER A 176 -2.62 -0.73 13.32
N THR A 177 -2.27 -0.26 12.13
CA THR A 177 -0.87 -0.03 11.76
C THR A 177 -0.66 1.22 10.95
N LEU A 178 0.54 1.79 11.09
CA LEU A 178 1.07 2.84 10.23
C LEU A 178 2.44 2.40 9.72
N GLU A 179 2.57 2.31 8.41
CA GLU A 179 3.70 1.68 7.73
C GLU A 179 4.26 2.62 6.66
N ILE A 180 5.56 2.95 6.78
CA ILE A 180 6.30 3.80 5.83
C ILE A 180 7.41 2.97 5.21
N ARG A 181 7.53 3.00 3.88
CA ARG A 181 8.56 2.30 3.11
C ARG A 181 9.27 3.28 2.19
N PRO A 182 10.60 3.43 2.27
CA PRO A 182 11.36 4.16 1.26
C PRO A 182 11.19 3.51 -0.12
N VAL A 183 10.93 4.32 -1.13
CA VAL A 183 10.81 3.91 -2.52
C VAL A 183 11.77 4.74 -3.35
N LYS A 184 12.38 4.15 -4.39
CA LYS A 184 13.26 4.91 -5.28
C LYS A 184 12.49 6.07 -5.92
N THR A 185 13.08 7.26 -5.91
CA THR A 185 12.47 8.45 -6.49
C THR A 185 12.28 8.35 -8.00
N THR A 186 13.11 7.55 -8.68
CA THR A 186 13.12 7.30 -10.13
C THR A 186 12.00 6.39 -10.64
N ILE A 187 11.19 5.80 -9.76
CA ILE A 187 10.02 4.99 -10.16
C ILE A 187 8.74 5.65 -9.67
N TYR A 188 7.64 5.46 -10.39
CA TYR A 188 6.37 6.13 -10.10
C TYR A 188 6.49 7.67 -10.14
N GLU A 189 7.06 8.19 -11.22
CA GLU A 189 7.17 9.63 -11.43
C GLU A 189 5.80 10.23 -11.78
N THR A 190 5.49 11.38 -11.17
CA THR A 190 4.24 12.10 -11.43
C THR A 190 4.54 13.45 -12.04
N VAL A 191 3.65 13.91 -12.93
CA VAL A 191 3.69 15.30 -13.44
C VAL A 191 3.41 16.27 -12.30
N SER A 192 2.48 15.91 -11.41
CA SER A 192 2.12 16.67 -10.22
C SER A 192 1.35 15.78 -9.23
N GLY A 193 1.30 16.19 -7.98
CA GLY A 193 0.57 15.46 -6.94
C GLY A 193 1.22 14.13 -6.53
N SER A 194 0.60 13.49 -5.57
CA SER A 194 0.97 12.17 -5.05
C SER A 194 0.12 11.08 -5.71
N LEU A 195 0.56 9.83 -5.63
CA LEU A 195 -0.21 8.70 -6.15
C LEU A 195 -0.97 8.05 -5.01
N ASN A 196 -2.29 8.11 -5.04
CA ASN A 196 -3.15 7.36 -4.15
C ASN A 196 -3.47 6.00 -4.77
N LEU A 197 -3.26 4.91 -4.04
CA LEU A 197 -3.48 3.57 -4.57
C LEU A 197 -4.98 3.35 -4.82
N TYR A 198 -5.32 2.98 -6.07
CA TYR A 198 -6.67 2.56 -6.42
C TYR A 198 -6.78 1.03 -6.38
N LEU A 199 -5.88 0.32 -7.05
CA LEU A 199 -5.72 -1.13 -6.92
C LEU A 199 -4.29 -1.56 -7.20
N ARG A 200 -3.86 -2.65 -6.58
CA ARG A 200 -2.62 -3.37 -6.90
C ARG A 200 -2.92 -4.85 -6.84
N THR A 201 -2.82 -5.52 -7.99
CA THR A 201 -3.29 -6.89 -8.13
C THR A 201 -2.39 -7.75 -8.99
N PHE A 202 -2.44 -9.05 -8.73
CA PHE A 202 -1.82 -10.09 -9.53
C PHE A 202 -2.86 -11.16 -9.83
N PHE A 203 -2.67 -11.89 -10.92
CA PHE A 203 -3.70 -12.80 -11.43
C PHE A 203 -3.43 -14.25 -11.01
N ASN A 204 -3.97 -14.62 -9.86
CA ASN A 204 -3.90 -15.96 -9.25
C ASN A 204 -5.27 -16.27 -8.61
N LYS A 205 -5.64 -17.54 -8.46
CA LYS A 205 -6.91 -18.00 -7.86
C LYS A 205 -6.76 -18.50 -6.43
N SER A 206 -5.58 -19.02 -6.07
CA SER A 206 -5.34 -19.71 -4.81
C SER A 206 -4.72 -18.81 -3.75
N ASP A 207 -3.82 -17.91 -4.16
CA ASP A 207 -3.15 -17.00 -3.24
C ASP A 207 -4.09 -15.85 -2.83
N THR A 208 -3.89 -15.32 -1.63
CA THR A 208 -4.67 -14.20 -1.09
C THR A 208 -3.96 -12.87 -1.31
N TYR A 209 -2.67 -12.78 -0.95
CA TYR A 209 -1.85 -11.59 -1.12
C TYR A 209 -0.36 -11.92 -1.22
N ILE A 210 0.41 -10.96 -1.75
CA ILE A 210 1.88 -10.97 -1.75
C ILE A 210 2.37 -9.66 -1.10
N ARG A 211 3.38 -9.75 -0.23
CA ARG A 211 4.09 -8.59 0.34
C ARG A 211 5.51 -8.99 0.74
N TYR A 212 6.18 -8.20 1.57
CA TYR A 212 7.48 -8.56 2.13
C TYR A 212 7.46 -9.96 2.80
N PRO A 213 8.49 -10.81 2.61
CA PRO A 213 9.78 -10.52 1.96
C PRO A 213 9.80 -10.73 0.44
N SER A 214 8.68 -11.13 -0.18
CA SER A 214 8.61 -11.35 -1.62
C SER A 214 8.70 -10.05 -2.42
N ASP A 215 8.24 -8.94 -1.84
CA ASP A 215 8.34 -7.59 -2.41
C ASP A 215 9.23 -6.71 -1.53
N ARG A 216 10.34 -6.24 -2.10
CA ARG A 216 11.34 -5.42 -1.39
C ARG A 216 10.83 -4.06 -0.91
N TYR A 217 9.79 -3.53 -1.54
CA TYR A 217 9.15 -2.27 -1.15
C TYR A 217 7.97 -2.51 -0.21
N ASP A 218 7.72 -3.77 0.17
CA ASP A 218 6.60 -4.21 0.99
C ASP A 218 5.24 -3.68 0.48
N ARG A 219 5.11 -3.57 -0.85
CA ARG A 219 3.82 -3.35 -1.49
C ARG A 219 2.94 -4.56 -1.24
N VAL A 220 1.69 -4.33 -0.87
CA VAL A 220 0.72 -5.42 -0.73
C VAL A 220 -0.02 -5.57 -2.06
N TRP A 221 0.20 -6.71 -2.71
CA TRP A 221 -0.51 -7.13 -3.91
C TRP A 221 -1.67 -8.01 -3.47
N THR A 222 -2.90 -7.64 -3.85
CA THR A 222 -4.08 -8.45 -3.56
C THR A 222 -4.39 -9.32 -4.76
N SER A 223 -4.62 -10.60 -4.52
CA SER A 223 -4.99 -11.53 -5.60
C SER A 223 -6.30 -11.09 -6.26
N TYR A 224 -6.36 -11.15 -7.58
CA TYR A 224 -7.60 -10.88 -8.31
C TYR A 224 -8.61 -12.05 -8.20
N SER A 225 -8.34 -13.05 -7.34
CA SER A 225 -9.14 -14.28 -7.19
C SER A 225 -10.63 -14.03 -6.95
N SER A 226 -11.00 -13.05 -6.12
CA SER A 226 -12.41 -12.70 -5.83
C SER A 226 -13.14 -12.09 -7.04
N TYR A 227 -12.40 -11.59 -8.03
CA TYR A 227 -12.91 -10.99 -9.25
C TYR A 227 -12.56 -11.80 -10.51
N PHE A 228 -11.99 -12.99 -10.35
CA PHE A 228 -11.61 -13.85 -11.46
C PHE A 228 -12.88 -14.25 -12.21
N ARG A 229 -13.14 -13.54 -13.31
CA ARG A 229 -14.40 -13.68 -14.03
C ARG A 229 -14.44 -15.03 -14.76
N ASN A 230 -15.64 -15.54 -15.05
CA ASN A 230 -15.82 -16.79 -15.80
C ASN A 230 -15.17 -16.73 -17.20
N GLU A 231 -14.94 -15.52 -17.71
CA GLU A 231 -14.31 -15.21 -18.98
C GLU A 231 -12.79 -15.38 -18.98
N TRP A 232 -12.16 -15.62 -17.82
CA TRP A 232 -10.70 -15.77 -17.71
C TRP A 232 -10.29 -17.15 -17.17
N ILE A 233 -9.15 -17.62 -17.64
CA ILE A 233 -8.42 -18.77 -17.08
C ILE A 233 -7.09 -18.29 -16.48
N GLN A 234 -6.69 -18.94 -15.39
CA GLN A 234 -5.35 -18.76 -14.82
C GLN A 234 -4.39 -19.70 -15.53
N ILE A 235 -3.24 -19.16 -15.93
CA ILE A 235 -2.06 -19.93 -16.28
C ILE A 235 -0.97 -19.65 -15.25
N PHE A 236 -0.06 -20.60 -15.03
CA PHE A 236 1.03 -20.45 -14.09
C PHE A 236 2.27 -21.23 -14.53
N THR A 237 3.41 -20.88 -13.95
CA THR A 237 4.69 -21.56 -14.11
C THR A 237 5.39 -21.73 -12.77
N THR A 238 6.27 -22.72 -12.67
CA THR A 238 7.22 -22.87 -11.56
C THR A 238 8.59 -22.29 -11.87
N LEU A 239 8.80 -21.85 -13.12
CA LEU A 239 10.05 -21.24 -13.56
C LEU A 239 10.14 -19.80 -13.06
N GLN A 240 11.37 -19.37 -12.75
CA GLN A 240 11.61 -18.00 -12.31
C GLN A 240 11.44 -17.03 -13.48
N VAL A 241 10.72 -15.93 -13.24
CA VAL A 241 10.70 -14.76 -14.11
C VAL A 241 11.80 -13.78 -13.70
N GLU A 242 12.66 -13.41 -14.64
CA GLU A 242 13.67 -12.38 -14.44
C GLU A 242 13.02 -11.01 -14.26
N VAL A 243 13.22 -10.40 -13.10
CA VAL A 243 12.61 -9.10 -12.71
C VAL A 243 13.56 -7.93 -12.79
N ASN A 244 14.87 -8.18 -12.66
CA ASN A 244 15.90 -7.15 -12.65
C ASN A 244 16.48 -6.94 -14.05
N ASN A 245 15.71 -6.33 -14.93
CA ASN A 245 16.11 -6.02 -16.30
C ASN A 245 15.87 -4.54 -16.65
N LEU A 246 16.41 -4.08 -17.79
CA LEU A 246 16.29 -2.69 -18.25
C LEU A 246 14.85 -2.30 -18.68
N GLU A 247 13.96 -3.27 -18.80
CA GLU A 247 12.57 -3.08 -19.23
C GLU A 247 11.59 -3.05 -18.04
N ASN A 248 12.10 -3.21 -16.81
CA ASN A 248 11.29 -3.28 -15.60
C ASN A 248 11.96 -2.64 -14.36
N TYR A 249 11.78 -1.32 -14.21
CA TYR A 249 12.30 -0.58 -13.05
C TYR A 249 11.44 -0.71 -11.78
N TYR A 250 10.18 -1.13 -11.92
CA TYR A 250 9.19 -1.16 -10.84
C TYR A 250 9.35 -2.36 -9.91
N ASP A 251 10.18 -3.34 -10.28
CA ASP A 251 10.56 -4.49 -9.44
C ASP A 251 9.35 -5.22 -8.80
N PRO A 252 8.26 -5.55 -9.53
CA PRO A 252 7.17 -6.39 -9.02
C PRO A 252 7.74 -7.73 -8.48
N PRO A 253 7.13 -8.31 -7.46
CA PRO A 253 7.62 -9.56 -6.88
C PRO A 253 7.50 -10.69 -7.89
N ASN A 254 8.49 -11.58 -7.95
CA ASN A 254 8.49 -12.74 -8.85
C ASN A 254 7.19 -13.58 -8.74
N ALA A 255 6.68 -13.76 -7.52
CA ALA A 255 5.43 -14.46 -7.25
C ALA A 255 4.19 -13.83 -7.91
N ALA A 256 4.19 -12.52 -8.20
CA ALA A 256 3.12 -11.87 -8.95
C ALA A 256 3.26 -12.09 -10.46
N LEU A 257 4.43 -12.53 -10.93
CA LEU A 257 4.72 -12.72 -12.35
C LEU A 257 4.65 -14.17 -12.80
N THR A 258 4.72 -15.14 -11.88
CA THR A 258 4.65 -16.58 -12.20
C THR A 258 3.23 -17.08 -12.51
N SER A 259 2.22 -16.23 -12.37
CA SER A 259 0.85 -16.49 -12.80
C SER A 259 0.31 -15.36 -13.68
N ALA A 260 -0.66 -15.68 -14.52
CA ALA A 260 -1.31 -14.70 -15.38
C ALA A 260 -2.78 -15.07 -15.65
N ALA A 261 -3.58 -14.04 -15.94
CA ALA A 261 -4.90 -14.19 -16.52
C ALA A 261 -4.81 -14.19 -18.05
N THR A 262 -5.59 -15.06 -18.69
CA THR A 262 -5.80 -15.08 -20.14
C THR A 262 -7.28 -15.35 -20.44
N PRO A 263 -7.87 -14.81 -21.53
CA PRO A 263 -9.25 -15.09 -21.90
C PRO A 263 -9.54 -16.58 -22.10
N THR A 264 -10.70 -17.04 -21.64
CA THR A 264 -11.23 -18.38 -21.92
C THR A 264 -11.58 -18.54 -23.41
N ASN A 265 -12.08 -17.47 -24.04
CA ASN A 265 -12.32 -17.41 -25.48
C ASN A 265 -11.19 -16.63 -26.16
N SER A 266 -10.35 -17.32 -26.93
CA SER A 266 -9.16 -16.75 -27.57
C SER A 266 -9.45 -15.72 -28.68
N ASN A 267 -10.71 -15.57 -29.08
CA ASN A 267 -11.14 -14.55 -30.03
C ASN A 267 -11.67 -13.27 -29.37
N LEU A 268 -11.81 -13.26 -28.04
CA LEU A 268 -12.25 -12.08 -27.28
C LEU A 268 -11.06 -11.39 -26.61
N PRO A 269 -11.13 -10.06 -26.43
CA PRO A 269 -10.11 -9.34 -25.69
C PRO A 269 -10.15 -9.67 -24.20
N LEU A 270 -9.00 -9.62 -23.54
CA LEU A 270 -8.96 -9.55 -22.07
C LEU A 270 -9.32 -8.12 -21.67
N MET A 271 -10.38 -7.93 -20.89
CA MET A 271 -10.87 -6.60 -20.49
C MET A 271 -10.87 -6.42 -18.98
N ILE A 272 -10.11 -5.45 -18.49
CA ILE A 272 -10.09 -5.03 -17.08
C ILE A 272 -10.75 -3.66 -17.00
N ASN A 273 -11.85 -3.57 -16.24
CA ASN A 273 -12.60 -2.33 -16.08
C ASN A 273 -12.60 -1.90 -14.63
N TRP A 274 -12.52 -0.59 -14.41
CA TRP A 274 -12.71 0.01 -13.09
C TRP A 274 -13.48 1.32 -13.22
N THR A 275 -14.16 1.70 -12.15
CA THR A 275 -15.06 2.86 -12.14
C THR A 275 -14.86 3.74 -10.93
N SER A 276 -15.11 5.03 -11.07
CA SER A 276 -15.15 5.96 -9.95
C SER A 276 -16.35 6.88 -10.05
N SER A 277 -16.91 7.24 -8.89
CA SER A 277 -17.91 8.30 -8.77
C SER A 277 -17.32 9.69 -9.05
N ASN A 278 -16.01 9.86 -8.84
CA ASN A 278 -15.30 11.07 -9.22
C ASN A 278 -14.79 10.96 -10.66
N VAL A 279 -15.48 11.60 -11.59
CA VAL A 279 -15.19 11.58 -13.02
C VAL A 279 -13.91 12.33 -13.39
N ASP A 280 -13.45 13.23 -12.52
CA ASP A 280 -12.23 14.03 -12.73
C ASP A 280 -10.96 13.30 -12.26
N ASN A 281 -11.09 12.07 -11.73
CA ASN A 281 -9.96 11.28 -11.32
C ASN A 281 -9.00 11.05 -12.49
N GLN A 282 -7.76 11.46 -12.26
CA GLN A 282 -6.64 11.24 -13.17
C GLN A 282 -5.91 9.96 -12.76
N TYR A 283 -5.68 9.07 -13.72
CA TYR A 283 -5.12 7.74 -13.48
C TYR A 283 -3.71 7.58 -14.02
N TYR A 284 -2.89 6.92 -13.21
CA TYR A 284 -1.69 6.22 -13.64
C TYR A 284 -1.94 4.71 -13.54
N PHE A 285 -1.41 3.93 -14.47
CA PHE A 285 -1.40 2.48 -14.34
C PHE A 285 -0.08 1.88 -14.84
N TYR A 286 0.23 0.73 -14.28
CA TYR A 286 1.44 -0.03 -14.52
C TYR A 286 1.01 -1.48 -14.75
N THR A 287 1.17 -1.95 -16.00
CA THR A 287 0.82 -3.32 -16.38
C THR A 287 2.10 -4.12 -16.53
N HIS A 288 2.14 -5.27 -15.86
CA HIS A 288 3.30 -6.14 -15.82
C HIS A 288 3.03 -7.42 -16.61
N PHE A 289 3.93 -7.74 -17.53
CA PHE A 289 3.83 -8.86 -18.44
C PHE A 289 5.09 -9.73 -18.40
N ALA A 290 4.90 -11.03 -18.53
CA ALA A 290 5.95 -12.00 -18.84
C ALA A 290 5.30 -13.19 -19.57
N GLU A 291 5.91 -13.65 -20.66
CA GLU A 291 5.53 -14.93 -21.26
C GLU A 291 6.03 -16.06 -20.37
N ILE A 292 5.09 -16.74 -19.73
CA ILE A 292 5.36 -17.77 -18.71
C ILE A 292 5.10 -19.19 -19.21
N GLN A 293 4.66 -19.35 -20.46
CA GLN A 293 4.50 -20.65 -21.10
C GLN A 293 5.70 -20.95 -22.01
N GLU A 294 6.08 -22.22 -22.05
CA GLU A 294 6.98 -22.75 -23.08
C GLU A 294 6.20 -22.89 -24.39
N LEU A 295 6.39 -21.93 -25.30
CA LEU A 295 5.69 -21.88 -26.59
C LEU A 295 6.30 -22.88 -27.57
N GLN A 296 5.46 -23.56 -28.37
CA GLN A 296 5.95 -24.37 -29.48
C GLN A 296 6.51 -23.49 -30.60
N THR A 297 7.31 -24.07 -31.51
CA THR A 297 7.97 -23.32 -32.61
C THR A 297 7.01 -22.49 -33.48
N ASN A 298 5.75 -22.93 -33.60
CA ASN A 298 4.73 -22.24 -34.40
C ASN A 298 3.78 -21.39 -33.54
N ASP A 299 3.96 -21.37 -32.22
CA ASP A 299 3.13 -20.58 -31.33
C ASP A 299 3.67 -19.16 -31.17
N THR A 300 2.76 -18.20 -31.26
CA THR A 300 3.04 -16.79 -31.08
C THR A 300 2.01 -16.18 -30.15
N ARG A 301 2.47 -15.37 -29.19
CA ARG A 301 1.60 -14.50 -28.41
C ARG A 301 1.91 -13.05 -28.73
N GLU A 302 1.01 -12.44 -29.49
CA GLU A 302 1.08 -11.05 -29.88
C GLU A 302 -0.28 -10.38 -29.69
N PHE A 303 -0.29 -9.20 -29.05
CA PHE A 303 -1.52 -8.46 -28.81
C PHE A 303 -1.31 -6.95 -28.80
N SER A 304 -2.39 -6.19 -28.99
CA SER A 304 -2.40 -4.75 -28.79
C SER A 304 -2.92 -4.41 -27.40
N ILE A 305 -2.36 -3.37 -26.80
CA ILE A 305 -2.77 -2.85 -25.49
C ILE A 305 -3.52 -1.54 -25.73
N VAL A 306 -4.78 -1.50 -25.33
CA VAL A 306 -5.70 -0.39 -25.60
C VAL A 306 -6.31 0.09 -24.28
N TRP A 307 -6.33 1.39 -24.05
CA TRP A 307 -6.96 2.00 -22.89
C TRP A 307 -7.97 3.05 -23.33
N ASN A 308 -9.25 2.85 -22.97
CA ASN A 308 -10.36 3.72 -23.38
C ASN A 308 -10.37 4.04 -24.90
N GLY A 309 -10.06 3.04 -25.73
CA GLY A 309 -9.98 3.20 -27.18
C GLY A 309 -8.64 3.75 -27.70
N GLU A 310 -7.79 4.32 -26.85
CA GLU A 310 -6.42 4.74 -27.22
C GLU A 310 -5.49 3.54 -27.28
N VAL A 311 -4.79 3.36 -28.40
CA VAL A 311 -3.82 2.27 -28.57
C VAL A 311 -2.48 2.69 -27.96
N LEU A 312 -2.10 2.08 -26.84
CA LEU A 312 -0.85 2.36 -26.13
C LEU A 312 0.33 1.62 -26.74
N ARG A 313 0.11 0.36 -27.14
CA ARG A 313 1.13 -0.50 -27.75
C ARG A 313 0.48 -1.39 -28.78
N ARG A 314 1.07 -1.44 -29.98
CA ARG A 314 0.69 -2.36 -31.06
C ARG A 314 1.67 -3.51 -31.11
N GLN A 315 1.21 -4.68 -31.55
CA GLN A 315 2.04 -5.86 -31.82
C GLN A 315 3.01 -6.16 -30.66
N PHE A 316 2.48 -6.11 -29.43
CA PHE A 316 3.26 -6.39 -28.24
C PHE A 316 3.45 -7.90 -28.08
N ILE A 317 4.70 -8.32 -27.96
CA ILE A 317 5.10 -9.68 -27.65
C ILE A 317 5.74 -9.65 -26.26
N PRO A 318 5.13 -10.27 -25.24
CA PRO A 318 5.72 -10.31 -23.91
C PRO A 318 7.03 -11.13 -23.91
N PRO A 319 8.08 -10.66 -23.21
CA PRO A 319 9.35 -11.39 -23.18
C PRO A 319 9.24 -12.69 -22.38
N LYS A 320 9.94 -13.73 -22.85
CA LYS A 320 9.91 -15.07 -22.28
C LYS A 320 10.65 -15.10 -20.94
N PHE A 321 9.94 -15.48 -19.87
CA PHE A 321 10.44 -15.55 -18.50
C PHE A 321 11.22 -14.30 -18.06
N SER A 322 10.89 -13.14 -18.61
CA SER A 322 11.46 -11.86 -18.22
C SER A 322 10.32 -10.85 -18.09
N ALA A 323 10.42 -9.96 -17.12
CA ALA A 323 9.37 -9.00 -16.79
C ALA A 323 9.43 -7.79 -17.73
N PHE A 324 8.27 -7.34 -18.20
CA PHE A 324 8.10 -6.09 -18.93
C PHE A 324 7.01 -5.25 -18.27
N SER A 325 7.30 -3.97 -18.02
CA SER A 325 6.35 -3.05 -17.40
C SER A 325 5.96 -1.93 -18.38
N LEU A 326 4.70 -1.92 -18.81
CA LEU A 326 4.14 -0.80 -19.57
C LEU A 326 3.47 0.20 -18.62
N TYR A 327 3.74 1.49 -18.84
CA TYR A 327 3.15 2.60 -18.10
C TYR A 327 3.04 3.84 -18.99
N ARG A 328 2.29 4.85 -18.54
CA ARG A 328 2.29 6.20 -19.13
C ARG A 328 2.98 7.18 -18.18
N SER A 329 3.74 8.11 -18.74
CA SER A 329 4.41 9.18 -17.98
C SER A 329 3.45 10.30 -17.55
N SER A 330 2.31 10.45 -18.23
CA SER A 330 1.26 11.41 -17.91
C SER A 330 -0.04 10.71 -17.54
N PRO A 331 -0.82 11.24 -16.58
CA PRO A 331 -2.07 10.63 -16.22
C PRO A 331 -3.16 10.98 -17.24
N SER A 332 -4.28 10.26 -17.22
CA SER A 332 -5.48 10.69 -17.94
C SER A 332 -6.76 10.34 -17.21
N THR A 333 -7.82 11.07 -17.52
CA THR A 333 -9.17 10.80 -17.03
C THR A 333 -9.86 9.76 -17.90
N CYS A 334 -10.93 9.17 -17.39
CA CYS A 334 -11.76 8.22 -18.12
C CYS A 334 -13.16 8.80 -18.30
N GLU A 335 -13.72 8.69 -19.49
CA GLU A 335 -15.05 9.24 -19.80
C GLU A 335 -16.11 8.67 -18.85
N GLY A 336 -16.88 9.57 -18.22
CA GLY A 336 -17.90 9.20 -17.22
C GLY A 336 -17.37 8.43 -16.02
N GLY A 337 -16.07 8.54 -15.71
CA GLY A 337 -15.43 7.80 -14.62
C GLY A 337 -15.28 6.30 -14.89
N LYS A 338 -15.44 5.84 -16.13
CA LYS A 338 -15.39 4.42 -16.51
C LYS A 338 -14.13 4.13 -17.32
N CYS A 339 -13.18 3.43 -16.72
CA CYS A 339 -11.94 3.04 -17.36
C CYS A 339 -12.01 1.61 -17.88
N SER A 340 -11.41 1.37 -19.04
CA SER A 340 -11.32 0.06 -19.69
C SER A 340 -9.95 -0.16 -20.29
N LEU A 341 -9.22 -1.13 -19.74
CA LEU A 341 -7.98 -1.67 -20.30
C LEU A 341 -8.29 -2.95 -21.07
N GLN A 342 -7.88 -3.00 -22.33
CA GLN A 342 -8.14 -4.12 -23.23
C GLN A 342 -6.82 -4.65 -23.81
N LEU A 343 -6.67 -5.97 -23.77
CA LEU A 343 -5.61 -6.69 -24.48
C LEU A 343 -6.27 -7.42 -25.64
N ILE A 344 -5.88 -7.07 -26.86
CA ILE A 344 -6.54 -7.52 -28.09
C ILE A 344 -5.55 -8.37 -28.89
N ARG A 345 -5.81 -9.67 -29.00
CA ARG A 345 -5.02 -10.59 -29.83
C ARG A 345 -4.91 -10.07 -31.27
N THR A 346 -3.72 -10.10 -31.84
CA THR A 346 -3.54 -9.76 -33.27
C THR A 346 -3.81 -10.97 -34.16
N ASN A 347 -4.02 -10.74 -35.46
CA ASN A 347 -4.28 -11.81 -36.43
C ASN A 347 -3.07 -12.76 -36.63
N THR A 348 -1.86 -12.32 -36.28
CA THR A 348 -0.60 -13.07 -36.37
C THR A 348 -0.37 -13.96 -35.14
N SER A 349 -1.08 -13.71 -34.04
CA SER A 349 -0.94 -14.46 -32.79
C SER A 349 -1.70 -15.77 -32.85
N THR A 350 -1.10 -16.90 -32.46
CA THR A 350 -1.84 -18.16 -32.26
C THR A 350 -2.46 -18.24 -30.86
N LEU A 351 -1.91 -17.52 -29.90
CA LEU A 351 -2.32 -17.55 -28.50
C LEU A 351 -3.10 -16.29 -28.09
N PRO A 352 -4.01 -16.40 -27.10
CA PRO A 352 -4.70 -15.24 -26.51
C PRO A 352 -3.73 -14.29 -25.77
N PRO A 353 -4.11 -13.06 -25.44
CA PRO A 353 -3.28 -12.18 -24.60
C PRO A 353 -3.18 -12.71 -23.17
N LEU A 354 -2.16 -12.26 -22.42
CA LEU A 354 -2.03 -12.52 -20.99
C LEU A 354 -1.66 -11.26 -20.23
N ILE A 355 -1.90 -11.26 -18.92
CA ILE A 355 -1.41 -10.24 -17.98
C ILE A 355 -1.07 -10.88 -16.64
N ASN A 356 0.06 -10.52 -16.07
CA ASN A 356 0.57 -11.12 -14.83
C ASN A 356 0.19 -10.27 -13.61
N ALA A 357 0.35 -8.95 -13.71
CA ALA A 357 -0.02 -8.02 -12.65
C ALA A 357 -0.42 -6.63 -13.16
N LEU A 358 -1.15 -5.89 -12.34
CA LEU A 358 -1.64 -4.54 -12.63
C LEU A 358 -1.61 -3.68 -11.36
N GLU A 359 -1.09 -2.46 -11.49
CA GLU A 359 -1.25 -1.39 -10.52
C GLU A 359 -2.02 -0.23 -11.15
N VAL A 360 -2.95 0.36 -10.41
CA VAL A 360 -3.67 1.57 -10.79
C VAL A 360 -3.63 2.54 -9.61
N TYR A 361 -3.33 3.80 -9.90
CA TYR A 361 -3.29 4.89 -8.94
C TYR A 361 -4.13 6.05 -9.44
N THR A 362 -4.73 6.79 -8.53
CA THR A 362 -5.27 8.12 -8.80
C THR A 362 -4.30 9.20 -8.35
N VAL A 363 -4.35 10.37 -9.00
CA VAL A 363 -3.61 11.55 -8.54
C VAL A 363 -4.34 12.19 -7.36
N ILE A 364 -3.61 12.50 -6.29
CA ILE A 364 -4.11 13.29 -5.16
C ILE A 364 -3.24 14.53 -4.93
N HIS A 365 -3.89 15.67 -4.72
CA HIS A 365 -3.21 16.96 -4.49
C HIS A 365 -3.41 17.44 -3.06
N PHE A 366 -2.29 17.70 -2.39
CA PHE A 366 -2.25 18.31 -1.06
C PHE A 366 -1.99 19.81 -1.20
N SER A 367 -3.04 20.55 -1.56
CA SER A 367 -2.94 21.97 -1.94
C SER A 367 -2.85 22.94 -0.76
N GLN A 368 -3.28 22.55 0.44
CA GLN A 368 -3.20 23.37 1.65
C GLN A 368 -1.79 23.30 2.21
N SER A 369 -1.13 24.45 2.25
CA SER A 369 0.15 24.66 2.91
C SER A 369 -0.04 24.58 4.42
N GLU A 370 0.95 23.97 5.06
CA GLU A 370 1.10 23.95 6.51
C GLU A 370 1.37 25.36 7.03
N THR A 371 1.05 25.57 8.30
CA THR A 371 1.40 26.78 9.06
C THR A 371 2.90 27.00 8.99
N ASN A 372 3.31 28.26 8.93
CA ASN A 372 4.72 28.63 8.87
C ASN A 372 5.53 27.92 9.97
N GLU A 373 6.60 27.25 9.56
CA GLU A 373 7.40 26.37 10.41
C GLU A 373 7.94 27.09 11.67
N ASN A 374 8.36 28.36 11.56
CA ASN A 374 8.86 29.11 12.71
C ASN A 374 7.75 29.41 13.73
N ASP A 375 6.54 29.70 13.26
CA ASP A 375 5.38 29.92 14.12
C ASP A 375 4.99 28.59 14.81
N VAL A 376 5.03 27.45 14.09
CA VAL A 376 4.80 26.10 14.63
C VAL A 376 5.82 25.78 15.74
N VAL A 377 7.12 25.97 15.48
CA VAL A 377 8.18 25.73 16.47
C VAL A 377 7.96 26.60 17.72
N SER A 378 7.61 27.87 17.52
CA SER A 378 7.37 28.82 18.62
C SER A 378 6.19 28.36 19.50
N VAL A 379 5.06 27.99 18.91
CA VAL A 379 3.89 27.55 19.69
C VAL A 379 4.09 26.17 20.34
N GLN A 380 4.85 25.27 19.72
CA GLN A 380 5.23 23.98 20.32
C GLN A 380 6.16 24.17 21.52
N ASN A 381 7.09 25.14 21.47
CA ASN A 381 7.92 25.50 22.61
C ASN A 381 7.06 26.02 23.77
N ILE A 382 6.10 26.90 23.49
CA ILE A 382 5.15 27.38 24.51
C ILE A 382 4.35 26.20 25.10
N LYS A 383 3.80 25.32 24.24
CA LYS A 383 3.08 24.12 24.68
C LYS A 383 3.91 23.29 25.66
N THR A 384 5.19 23.07 25.34
CA THR A 384 6.12 22.29 26.16
C THR A 384 6.49 23.01 27.45
N SER A 385 6.90 24.28 27.37
CA SER A 385 7.33 25.09 28.53
C SER A 385 6.23 25.24 29.58
N TYR A 386 4.98 25.41 29.14
CA TYR A 386 3.82 25.57 30.04
C TYR A 386 3.06 24.27 30.27
N ARG A 387 3.54 23.13 29.74
CA ARG A 387 2.91 21.80 29.87
C ARG A 387 1.42 21.82 29.49
N ILE A 388 1.09 22.54 28.42
CA ILE A 388 -0.29 22.69 27.95
C ILE A 388 -0.77 21.35 27.40
N SER A 389 -1.81 20.80 28.01
CA SER A 389 -2.50 19.59 27.57
C SER A 389 -3.92 19.92 27.13
N LYS A 390 -4.07 20.35 25.88
CA LYS A 390 -5.37 20.60 25.23
C LYS A 390 -5.57 19.60 24.11
N ASN A 391 -6.75 18.97 24.07
CA ASN A 391 -7.09 18.00 23.02
C ASN A 391 -7.11 18.61 21.61
N SER A 392 -7.40 19.91 21.50
CA SER A 392 -7.39 20.65 20.24
C SER A 392 -5.99 20.97 19.72
N TRP A 393 -4.96 20.90 20.57
CA TRP A 393 -3.57 21.24 20.23
C TRP A 393 -2.81 20.04 19.66
N GLN A 394 -3.36 19.45 18.60
CA GLN A 394 -2.73 18.39 17.82
C GLN A 394 -2.85 18.73 16.34
N GLY A 395 -1.93 18.25 15.50
CA GLY A 395 -1.95 18.59 14.08
C GLY A 395 -1.32 19.95 13.78
N ASP A 396 -1.54 20.42 12.56
CA ASP A 396 -1.22 21.79 12.15
C ASP A 396 -2.03 22.83 12.96
N PRO A 397 -1.40 23.86 13.52
CA PRO A 397 -2.06 24.78 14.45
C PRO A 397 -3.14 25.66 13.83
N CYS A 398 -3.04 26.04 12.55
CA CYS A 398 -3.97 26.98 11.91
C CYS A 398 -4.96 26.31 10.97
N VAL A 399 -4.56 25.20 10.31
CA VAL A 399 -5.34 24.59 9.23
C VAL A 399 -5.58 23.09 9.41
N PRO A 400 -6.67 22.55 8.84
CA PRO A 400 -7.78 23.30 8.25
C PRO A 400 -8.54 24.10 9.34
N GLN A 401 -9.15 25.22 8.97
CA GLN A 401 -9.63 26.23 9.94
C GLN A 401 -10.62 25.66 10.98
N GLN A 402 -11.43 24.67 10.60
CA GLN A 402 -12.35 23.97 11.51
C GLN A 402 -11.65 23.11 12.59
N LEU A 403 -10.36 22.83 12.42
CA LEU A 403 -9.51 22.11 13.38
C LEU A 403 -8.42 23.00 13.99
N MET A 404 -8.47 24.32 13.77
CA MET A 404 -7.52 25.26 14.35
C MET A 404 -7.41 25.08 15.86
N TRP A 405 -6.20 25.22 16.39
CA TRP A 405 -5.98 25.06 17.82
C TRP A 405 -6.75 26.11 18.61
N GLU A 406 -7.39 25.66 19.67
CA GLU A 406 -8.23 26.52 20.50
C GLU A 406 -7.40 27.63 21.18
N GLY A 407 -7.83 28.88 20.99
CA GLY A 407 -7.18 30.08 21.49
C GLY A 407 -6.27 30.76 20.47
N LEU A 408 -5.87 30.07 19.40
CA LEU A 408 -5.07 30.70 18.35
C LEU A 408 -5.93 31.57 17.44
N ASN A 409 -5.31 32.65 16.93
CA ASN A 409 -5.80 33.36 15.76
C ASN A 409 -4.73 33.33 14.67
N CYS A 410 -5.11 32.89 13.48
CA CYS A 410 -4.21 32.76 12.35
C CYS A 410 -4.62 33.64 11.17
N ARG A 411 -3.63 34.24 10.50
CA ARG A 411 -3.83 34.88 9.20
C ARG A 411 -3.70 33.84 8.10
N ILE A 412 -4.82 33.55 7.44
CA ILE A 412 -4.91 32.62 6.31
C ILE A 412 -5.33 33.43 5.08
N THR A 413 -4.47 33.52 4.06
CA THR A 413 -4.76 34.30 2.83
C THR A 413 -5.34 33.40 1.74
N ASP A 414 -4.71 32.26 1.52
CA ASP A 414 -5.03 31.29 0.49
C ASP A 414 -4.44 29.91 0.87
N LYS A 415 -4.69 28.87 0.07
CA LYS A 415 -4.21 27.52 0.33
C LYS A 415 -2.70 27.36 0.10
N SER A 416 -2.10 28.09 -0.83
CA SER A 416 -0.70 27.96 -1.23
C SER A 416 0.28 28.77 -0.37
N THR A 417 -0.22 29.70 0.43
CA THR A 417 0.58 30.53 1.34
C THR A 417 0.53 29.95 2.75
N PRO A 418 1.68 29.62 3.38
CA PRO A 418 1.72 29.16 4.76
C PRO A 418 1.00 30.12 5.72
N PRO A 419 -0.03 29.66 6.45
CA PRO A 419 -0.69 30.45 7.49
C PRO A 419 0.30 30.99 8.53
N ARG A 420 -0.02 32.16 9.10
CA ARG A 420 0.78 32.80 10.16
C ARG A 420 -0.01 32.88 11.45
N ILE A 421 0.59 32.50 12.58
CA ILE A 421 -0.02 32.70 13.90
C ILE A 421 0.10 34.20 14.24
N THR A 422 -1.03 34.85 14.52
CA THR A 422 -1.10 36.29 14.84
C THR A 422 -1.30 36.56 16.33
N TYR A 423 -1.89 35.61 17.05
CA TYR A 423 -2.20 35.71 18.47
C TYR A 423 -2.37 34.31 19.10
N LEU A 424 -2.06 34.18 20.40
CA LEU A 424 -2.27 33.01 21.26
C LEU A 424 -3.00 33.41 22.55
#